data_AF-A0A4S2T557-F1
#
_entry.id   AF-A0A4S2T557-F1
#
_cell.length_a   1.000
_cell.length_b   1.000
_cell.length_c   1.000
_cell.angle_alpha   90.00
_cell.angle_beta   90.00
_cell.angle_gamma   90.00
#
_symmetry.space_group_name_H-M   'P 1'
#
loop_
_entity.id
_entity.type
_entity.pdbx_description
1 polymer ?
#
loop_
_entity_poly.entity_id
_entity_poly.type
_entity_poly.pdbx_seq_one_letter_code
_entity_poly.pdbx_strand_id
1 'polypeptide(L)'
;MEREINISGEPVATKICRECKKPYKPLRNGMCQPCYRRAAKYGSAIYVRDEVEDITVAWVQEKCAEIGDCLVWSGTVGKEGRPQTSDRRSYREEGTTRQIALHRWMYEEATGETLRKGQQVRQTCGNKRCLTPGHLEVSVPRQGRAPLGDAGRYTGKRKREDHLERCANGHDRTDDNTYRDPHGRLACRECASYARAAQQGKGSDEHQWRPRKSWEETPECSNGHVFAEVGWYENGETRVCRRCFAEKERKRWLRVNYGMTLEDFEALMVTQDLACAICSRPFDPETLSPCVDHSHVSGRVRGLLCHQCNLGIGHFAEEKTRILSAARYLENAEQQEPELCLVEDEDRGDLSGGAGATPEATR
;
A
#
# COMPACT_ATOMS: atom_id res chain seq x y z
N MET A 1 -21.39 13.99 -9.01
CA MET A 1 -21.11 12.54 -8.90
C MET A 1 -20.34 12.14 -10.14
N GLU A 2 -19.01 12.11 -10.05
CA GLU A 2 -18.14 11.70 -11.16
C GLU A 2 -18.32 10.19 -11.38
N ARG A 3 -18.60 9.78 -12.63
CA ARG A 3 -18.73 8.36 -12.99
C ARG A 3 -17.34 7.82 -13.27
N GLU A 4 -16.89 6.81 -12.52
CA GLU A 4 -15.64 6.10 -12.80
C GLU A 4 -15.76 5.38 -14.15
N ILE A 5 -14.87 5.74 -15.07
CA ILE A 5 -14.76 5.21 -16.42
C ILE A 5 -13.60 4.20 -16.42
N ASN A 6 -13.74 3.06 -17.14
CA ASN A 6 -12.61 2.15 -17.30
C ASN A 6 -11.58 2.71 -18.31
N ILE A 7 -10.45 2.01 -18.48
CA ILE A 7 -9.33 2.43 -19.33
C ILE A 7 -9.76 2.51 -20.82
N SER A 8 -10.85 1.86 -21.22
CA SER A 8 -11.45 1.92 -22.56
C SER A 8 -12.57 2.95 -22.71
N GLY A 9 -12.82 3.81 -21.72
CA GLY A 9 -13.83 4.87 -21.80
C GLY A 9 -15.27 4.38 -21.64
N GLU A 10 -15.49 3.11 -21.28
CA GLU A 10 -16.81 2.54 -21.06
C GLU A 10 -17.22 2.64 -19.57
N PRO A 11 -18.52 2.90 -19.29
CA PRO A 11 -19.02 2.90 -17.92
C PRO A 11 -18.87 1.50 -17.31
N VAL A 12 -18.21 1.41 -16.14
CA VAL A 12 -18.01 0.15 -15.43
C VAL A 12 -19.38 -0.50 -15.15
N ALA A 13 -19.65 -1.67 -15.74
CA ALA A 13 -20.91 -2.40 -15.57
C ALA A 13 -21.15 -2.70 -14.08
N THR A 14 -22.05 -1.93 -13.46
CA THR A 14 -22.43 -2.09 -12.06
C THR A 14 -23.49 -3.19 -11.97
N LYS A 15 -23.18 -4.31 -11.31
CA LYS A 15 -24.17 -5.35 -11.00
C LYS A 15 -24.95 -4.97 -9.75
N ILE A 16 -26.20 -5.40 -9.64
CA ILE A 16 -27.04 -5.18 -8.44
C ILE A 16 -26.82 -6.31 -7.45
N CYS A 17 -26.52 -5.97 -6.18
CA CYS A 17 -26.30 -6.98 -5.14
C CYS A 17 -27.59 -7.73 -4.87
N ARG A 18 -27.56 -9.07 -4.92
CA ARG A 18 -28.77 -9.87 -4.69
C ARG A 18 -29.40 -9.65 -3.30
N GLU A 19 -28.57 -9.28 -2.31
CA GLU A 19 -28.96 -9.08 -0.91
C GLU A 19 -29.43 -7.65 -0.62
N CYS A 20 -28.57 -6.66 -0.84
CA CYS A 20 -28.88 -5.28 -0.44
C CYS A 20 -29.40 -4.40 -1.59
N LYS A 21 -29.55 -4.96 -2.80
CA LYS A 21 -30.01 -4.29 -4.02
C LYS A 21 -29.23 -3.02 -4.42
N LYS A 22 -28.04 -2.80 -3.84
CA LYS A 22 -27.14 -1.68 -4.21
C LYS A 22 -26.23 -2.07 -5.38
N PRO A 23 -25.89 -1.12 -6.28
CA PRO A 23 -24.92 -1.35 -7.34
C PRO A 23 -23.52 -1.59 -6.74
N TYR A 24 -22.76 -2.54 -7.31
CA TYR A 24 -21.41 -2.86 -6.86
C TYR A 24 -20.52 -3.40 -7.99
N LYS A 25 -19.20 -3.32 -7.81
CA LYS A 25 -18.21 -3.94 -8.71
C LYS A 25 -18.16 -5.45 -8.49
N PRO A 26 -18.23 -6.28 -9.55
CA PRO A 26 -18.45 -7.72 -9.42
C PRO A 26 -17.33 -8.40 -8.61
N LEU A 27 -17.74 -9.10 -7.55
CA LEU A 27 -16.98 -10.20 -6.94
C LEU A 27 -17.54 -11.52 -7.49
N ARG A 28 -16.75 -12.61 -7.48
CA ARG A 28 -17.11 -13.93 -8.06
C ARG A 28 -18.48 -14.50 -7.63
N ASN A 29 -19.10 -14.00 -6.56
CA ASN A 29 -20.24 -14.65 -5.89
C ASN A 29 -21.57 -13.87 -5.93
N GLY A 30 -21.74 -12.90 -6.82
CA GLY A 30 -23.04 -12.20 -6.98
C GLY A 30 -23.49 -11.32 -5.79
N MET A 31 -22.59 -11.10 -4.82
CA MET A 31 -22.79 -10.24 -3.65
C MET A 31 -21.79 -9.08 -3.65
N CYS A 32 -22.20 -7.92 -3.13
CA CYS A 32 -21.25 -6.83 -2.88
C CYS A 32 -20.25 -7.21 -1.77
N GLN A 33 -19.06 -6.60 -1.81
CA GLN A 33 -17.98 -6.89 -0.86
C GLN A 33 -18.42 -6.82 0.62
N PRO A 34 -19.25 -5.83 1.04
CA PRO A 34 -19.80 -5.81 2.39
C PRO A 34 -20.72 -7.00 2.72
N CYS A 35 -21.62 -7.38 1.80
CA CYS A 35 -22.52 -8.52 2.01
C CYS A 35 -21.77 -9.85 2.02
N TYR A 36 -20.79 -10.02 1.13
CA TYR A 36 -19.94 -11.20 1.11
C TYR A 36 -19.15 -11.36 2.43
N ARG A 37 -18.51 -10.28 2.90
CA ARG A 37 -17.78 -10.31 4.18
C ARG A 37 -18.69 -10.61 5.36
N ARG A 38 -19.93 -10.10 5.36
CA ARG A 38 -20.92 -10.41 6.40
C ARG A 38 -21.36 -11.87 6.36
N ALA A 39 -21.71 -12.39 5.19
CA ALA A 39 -22.06 -13.80 5.03
C ALA A 39 -20.92 -14.73 5.47
N ALA A 40 -19.69 -14.42 5.07
CA ALA A 40 -18.51 -15.20 5.45
C ALA A 40 -18.23 -15.17 6.97
N LYS A 41 -18.53 -14.07 7.66
CA LYS A 41 -18.24 -13.91 9.09
C LYS A 41 -19.38 -14.38 10.00
N TYR A 42 -20.63 -14.17 9.59
CA TYR A 42 -21.82 -14.35 10.45
C TYR A 42 -22.80 -15.39 9.91
N GLY A 43 -22.46 -16.12 8.84
CA GLY A 43 -23.33 -17.13 8.22
C GLY A 43 -24.50 -16.57 7.42
N SER A 44 -24.81 -15.28 7.53
CA SER A 44 -25.87 -14.59 6.78
C SER A 44 -25.42 -13.22 6.29
N ALA A 45 -25.86 -12.84 5.08
CA ALA A 45 -25.70 -11.48 4.55
C ALA A 45 -26.70 -10.49 5.16
N ILE A 46 -27.83 -10.99 5.64
CA ILE A 46 -28.87 -10.25 6.36
C ILE A 46 -28.56 -10.40 7.85
N TYR A 47 -28.06 -9.31 8.42
CA TYR A 47 -27.75 -9.24 9.83
C TYR A 47 -28.91 -8.55 10.56
N VAL A 48 -29.75 -9.34 11.22
CA VAL A 48 -30.70 -8.83 12.21
C VAL A 48 -29.92 -8.78 13.52
N ARG A 49 -29.58 -7.56 13.99
CA ARG A 49 -29.10 -7.39 15.37
C ARG A 49 -30.31 -7.53 16.28
N ASP A 50 -30.19 -8.33 17.33
CA ASP A 50 -31.18 -8.41 18.41
C ASP A 50 -31.64 -7.00 18.81
N GLU A 51 -32.92 -6.86 19.12
CA GLU A 51 -33.48 -5.61 19.64
C GLU A 51 -32.71 -5.23 20.90
N VAL A 52 -31.96 -4.13 20.84
CA VAL A 52 -31.22 -3.63 22.01
C VAL A 52 -32.14 -2.67 22.75
N GLU A 53 -32.52 -3.05 23.97
CA GLU A 53 -33.35 -2.26 24.87
C GLU A 53 -32.67 -0.92 25.23
N ASP A 54 -33.49 0.11 25.49
CA ASP A 54 -33.03 1.42 25.96
C ASP A 54 -32.33 1.31 27.33
N ILE A 55 -31.39 2.22 27.62
CA ILE A 55 -30.76 2.29 28.95
C ILE A 55 -31.81 2.80 29.95
N THR A 56 -32.12 1.97 30.94
CA THR A 56 -33.06 2.31 32.03
C THR A 56 -32.32 2.50 33.35
N VAL A 57 -32.94 3.19 34.31
CA VAL A 57 -32.37 3.39 35.65
C VAL A 57 -32.14 2.04 36.34
N ALA A 58 -33.10 1.11 36.19
CA ALA A 58 -33.00 -0.25 36.69
C ALA A 58 -31.78 -0.99 36.12
N TRP A 59 -31.53 -0.87 34.81
CA TRP A 59 -30.35 -1.46 34.18
C TRP A 59 -29.04 -0.88 34.73
N VAL A 60 -28.98 0.44 34.94
CA VAL A 60 -27.79 1.08 35.53
C VAL A 60 -27.57 0.61 36.96
N GLN A 61 -28.64 0.52 37.77
CA GLN A 61 -28.59 0.04 39.15
C GLN A 61 -28.12 -1.41 39.24
N GLU A 62 -28.60 -2.31 38.37
CA GLU A 62 -28.16 -3.71 38.30
C GLU A 62 -26.64 -3.84 38.05
N LYS A 63 -26.04 -2.89 37.31
CA LYS A 63 -24.61 -2.87 37.03
C LYS A 63 -23.79 -2.09 38.06
N CYS A 64 -24.40 -1.65 39.16
CA CYS A 64 -23.71 -1.00 40.26
C CYS A 64 -23.56 -1.93 41.45
N ALA A 65 -22.50 -1.71 42.23
CA ALA A 65 -22.36 -2.30 43.55
C ALA A 65 -22.78 -1.28 44.61
N GLU A 66 -23.57 -1.70 45.59
CA GLU A 66 -23.90 -0.90 46.76
C GLU A 66 -22.73 -0.99 47.76
N ILE A 67 -22.07 0.15 47.98
CA ILE A 67 -20.93 0.26 48.92
C ILE A 67 -21.23 1.42 49.86
N GLY A 68 -21.69 1.11 51.07
CA GLY A 68 -22.22 2.12 52.00
C GLY A 68 -23.38 2.88 51.35
N ASP A 69 -23.34 4.22 51.40
CA ASP A 69 -24.36 5.08 50.79
C ASP A 69 -24.13 5.33 49.28
N CYS A 70 -23.15 4.67 48.66
CA CYS A 70 -22.77 4.86 47.26
C CYS A 70 -23.26 3.72 46.35
N LEU A 71 -23.94 4.09 45.27
CA LEU A 71 -24.21 3.24 44.12
C LEU A 71 -23.01 3.32 43.17
N VAL A 72 -22.09 2.36 43.24
CA VAL A 72 -20.80 2.42 42.54
C VAL A 72 -20.85 1.70 41.21
N TRP A 73 -20.66 2.45 40.12
CA TRP A 73 -20.63 1.90 38.76
C TRP A 73 -19.50 0.89 38.55
N SER A 74 -19.83 -0.34 38.14
CA SER A 74 -18.83 -1.39 37.88
C SER A 74 -18.34 -1.43 36.42
N GLY A 75 -19.08 -0.82 35.49
CA GLY A 75 -18.78 -0.86 34.06
C GLY A 75 -17.70 0.12 33.60
N THR A 76 -17.73 0.44 32.30
CA THR A 76 -16.72 1.25 31.61
C THR A 76 -16.56 2.65 32.21
N VAL A 77 -15.31 3.12 32.28
CA VAL A 77 -14.97 4.48 32.70
C VAL A 77 -14.13 5.17 31.63
N GLY A 78 -14.30 6.49 31.49
CA GLY A 78 -13.48 7.32 30.60
C GLY A 78 -12.08 7.59 31.16
N LYS A 79 -11.25 8.33 30.40
CA LYS A 79 -9.85 8.67 30.77
C LYS A 79 -9.70 9.35 32.13
N GLU A 80 -10.70 10.10 32.58
CA GLU A 80 -10.70 10.78 33.89
C GLU A 80 -11.25 9.91 35.05
N GLY A 81 -11.57 8.63 34.77
CA GLY A 81 -12.18 7.69 35.71
C GLY A 81 -13.69 7.89 35.92
N ARG A 82 -14.36 8.66 35.04
CA ARG A 82 -15.81 8.93 35.12
C ARG A 82 -16.63 7.81 34.45
N PRO A 83 -17.73 7.33 35.05
CA PRO A 83 -18.66 6.35 34.47
C PRO A 83 -19.20 6.74 33.10
N GLN A 84 -19.09 5.82 32.13
CA GLN A 84 -19.59 5.99 30.78
C GLN A 84 -20.19 4.68 30.26
N THR A 85 -21.19 4.80 29.39
CA THR A 85 -21.72 3.67 28.62
C THR A 85 -22.00 4.11 27.19
N SER A 86 -22.11 3.15 26.29
CA SER A 86 -22.49 3.38 24.91
C SER A 86 -23.99 3.25 24.74
N ASP A 87 -24.64 4.27 24.19
CA ASP A 87 -25.99 4.10 23.65
C ASP A 87 -25.93 3.22 22.41
N ARG A 88 -26.41 1.98 22.53
CA ARG A 88 -26.43 1.04 21.40
C ARG A 88 -27.54 1.37 20.40
N ARG A 89 -28.52 2.22 20.75
CA ARG A 89 -29.59 2.68 19.86
C ARG A 89 -29.13 3.77 18.90
N SER A 90 -28.36 4.77 19.35
CA SER A 90 -27.78 5.81 18.49
C SER A 90 -26.98 5.28 17.29
N TYR A 91 -26.40 4.07 17.42
CA TYR A 91 -25.72 3.39 16.32
C TYR A 91 -26.66 3.02 15.16
N ARG A 92 -27.96 2.78 15.44
CA ARG A 92 -28.98 2.39 14.46
C ARG A 92 -29.44 3.58 13.60
N GLU A 93 -29.50 4.77 14.19
CA GLU A 93 -30.06 5.98 13.56
C GLU A 93 -28.98 6.81 12.83
N GLU A 94 -27.79 6.96 13.41
CA GLU A 94 -26.74 7.83 12.88
C GLU A 94 -25.46 7.09 12.45
N GLY A 95 -25.42 5.75 12.60
CA GLY A 95 -24.24 4.93 12.27
C GLY A 95 -23.04 5.16 13.20
N THR A 96 -23.20 5.94 14.26
CA THR A 96 -22.19 6.22 15.28
C THR A 96 -22.70 5.84 16.67
N THR A 97 -21.85 5.23 17.50
CA THR A 97 -22.22 4.91 18.88
C THR A 97 -21.97 6.12 19.76
N ARG A 98 -23.04 6.78 20.21
CA ARG A 98 -22.96 7.91 21.13
C ARG A 98 -22.54 7.42 22.52
N GLN A 99 -21.51 8.05 23.08
CA GLN A 99 -21.09 7.83 24.46
C GLN A 99 -21.99 8.62 25.40
N ILE A 100 -22.60 7.95 26.37
CA ILE A 100 -23.40 8.54 27.45
C ILE A 100 -22.52 8.70 28.69
N ALA A 101 -22.48 9.91 29.22
CA ALA A 101 -21.87 10.20 30.52
C ALA A 101 -22.90 9.92 31.63
N LEU A 102 -22.69 8.84 32.39
CA LEU A 102 -23.69 8.31 33.33
C LEU A 102 -24.01 9.26 34.48
N HIS A 103 -23.06 10.06 35.00
CA HIS A 103 -23.37 11.06 36.03
C HIS A 103 -24.39 12.10 35.56
N ARG A 104 -24.26 12.55 34.29
CA ARG A 104 -25.17 13.54 33.73
C ARG A 104 -26.54 12.92 33.46
N TRP A 105 -26.55 11.75 32.84
CA TRP A 105 -27.78 11.02 32.55
C TRP A 105 -28.56 10.67 33.83
N MET A 106 -27.89 10.11 34.86
CA MET A 106 -28.53 9.74 36.12
C MET A 106 -29.09 10.96 36.87
N TYR A 107 -28.42 12.11 36.80
CA TYR A 107 -28.95 13.36 37.36
C TYR A 107 -30.21 13.81 36.60
N GLU A 108 -30.17 13.84 35.25
CA GLU A 108 -31.30 14.25 34.42
C GLU A 108 -32.52 13.33 34.63
N GLU A 109 -32.31 12.00 34.74
CA GLU A 109 -33.37 11.03 35.04
C GLU A 109 -33.93 11.15 36.46
N ALA A 110 -33.08 11.36 37.48
CA ALA A 110 -33.51 11.42 38.87
C ALA A 110 -34.20 12.74 39.24
N THR A 111 -33.82 13.84 38.60
CA THR A 111 -34.37 15.18 38.86
C THR A 111 -35.46 15.58 37.87
N GLY A 112 -35.51 14.95 36.69
CA GLY A 112 -36.33 15.37 35.56
C GLY A 112 -35.85 16.66 34.89
N GLU A 113 -34.73 17.25 35.35
CA GLU A 113 -34.19 18.49 34.82
C GLU A 113 -33.26 18.21 33.63
N THR A 114 -33.50 18.86 32.49
CA THR A 114 -32.55 18.82 31.36
C THR A 114 -31.44 19.85 31.55
N LEU A 115 -30.19 19.40 31.69
CA LEU A 115 -29.06 20.31 31.86
C LEU A 115 -28.71 21.02 30.54
N ARG A 116 -28.24 22.26 30.62
CA ARG A 116 -27.76 23.00 29.45
C ARG A 116 -26.44 22.41 28.94
N LYS A 117 -26.14 22.63 27.66
CA LYS A 117 -24.86 22.22 27.05
C LYS A 117 -23.70 22.92 27.78
N GLY A 118 -22.74 22.13 28.28
CA GLY A 118 -21.57 22.64 29.02
C GLY A 118 -21.70 22.59 30.55
N GLN A 119 -22.90 22.40 31.11
CA GLN A 119 -23.05 22.09 32.54
C GLN A 119 -22.53 20.67 32.82
N GLN A 120 -21.71 20.56 33.87
CA GLN A 120 -21.18 19.29 34.34
C GLN A 120 -21.86 18.88 35.63
N VAL A 121 -21.99 17.58 35.84
CA VAL A 121 -22.42 17.00 37.11
C VAL A 121 -21.17 16.50 37.84
N ARG A 122 -21.06 16.85 39.13
CA ARG A 122 -20.01 16.38 40.03
C ARG A 122 -20.63 15.61 41.18
N GLN A 123 -19.83 14.70 41.72
CA GLN A 123 -20.18 13.93 42.90
C GLN A 123 -19.74 14.65 44.19
N THR A 124 -20.58 14.66 45.22
CA THR A 124 -20.27 15.24 46.54
C THR A 124 -19.51 14.26 47.45
N CYS A 125 -19.71 12.95 47.26
CA CYS A 125 -19.16 11.88 48.10
C CYS A 125 -17.66 11.57 47.85
N GLY A 126 -17.00 12.26 46.92
CA GLY A 126 -15.59 12.02 46.57
C GLY A 126 -15.32 10.75 45.73
N ASN A 127 -16.23 9.78 45.70
CA ASN A 127 -16.10 8.58 44.87
C ASN A 127 -16.48 8.87 43.41
N LYS A 128 -15.47 8.94 42.54
CA LYS A 128 -15.62 9.26 41.10
C LYS A 128 -16.53 8.31 40.31
N ARG A 129 -16.87 7.13 40.84
CA ARG A 129 -17.74 6.14 40.19
C ARG A 129 -19.16 6.10 40.78
N CYS A 130 -19.46 6.94 41.77
CA CYS A 130 -20.75 6.97 42.44
C CYS A 130 -21.84 7.60 41.55
N LEU A 131 -22.95 6.87 41.40
CA LEU A 131 -24.15 7.28 40.66
C LEU A 131 -25.36 7.52 41.58
N THR A 132 -25.20 7.49 42.91
CA THR A 132 -26.30 7.81 43.85
C THR A 132 -26.86 9.21 43.53
N PRO A 133 -28.16 9.37 43.21
CA PRO A 133 -28.73 10.67 42.85
C PRO A 133 -28.49 11.77 43.89
N GLY A 134 -28.61 11.45 45.18
CA GLY A 134 -28.33 12.39 46.28
C GLY A 134 -26.86 12.81 46.41
N HIS A 135 -25.94 12.11 45.74
CA HIS A 135 -24.53 12.48 45.67
C HIS A 135 -24.19 13.26 44.41
N LEU A 136 -25.13 13.54 43.52
CA LEU A 136 -24.89 14.23 42.26
C LEU A 136 -25.39 15.68 42.35
N GLU A 137 -24.51 16.63 42.05
CA GLU A 137 -24.85 18.05 41.98
C GLU A 137 -24.34 18.68 40.69
N VAL A 138 -25.09 19.63 40.14
CA VAL A 138 -24.67 20.41 38.98
C VAL A 138 -23.58 21.37 39.43
N SER A 139 -22.42 21.29 38.78
CA SER A 139 -21.37 22.27 39.02
C SER A 139 -21.88 23.64 38.59
N VAL A 140 -21.86 24.63 39.49
CA VAL A 140 -22.01 26.03 39.11
C VAL A 140 -20.95 26.35 38.04
N PRO A 141 -21.32 27.06 36.94
CA PRO A 141 -20.34 27.55 35.99
C PRO A 141 -19.28 28.32 36.76
N ARG A 142 -18.01 27.98 36.56
CA ARG A 142 -16.90 28.66 37.22
C ARG A 142 -16.97 30.15 36.82
N GLN A 143 -17.49 31.01 37.69
CA GLN A 143 -17.37 32.46 37.53
C GLN A 143 -15.87 32.76 37.41
N GLY A 144 -15.46 33.40 36.31
CA GLY A 144 -14.06 33.74 36.09
C GLY A 144 -13.26 32.83 35.16
N ARG A 145 -13.83 32.41 34.02
CA ARG A 145 -13.02 32.53 32.80
C ARG A 145 -13.32 33.89 32.23
N ALA A 146 -12.38 34.83 32.39
CA ALA A 146 -12.42 36.10 31.68
C ALA A 146 -12.70 35.83 30.19
N PRO A 147 -13.45 36.70 29.50
CA PRO A 147 -13.52 36.65 28.04
C PRO A 147 -12.09 36.62 27.53
N LEU A 148 -11.81 35.82 26.50
CA LEU A 148 -10.56 35.96 25.75
C LEU A 148 -10.57 37.35 25.10
N GLY A 149 -10.16 38.37 25.85
CA GLY A 149 -9.77 39.65 25.30
C GLY A 149 -8.44 39.51 24.56
N ASP A 150 -8.07 40.54 23.81
CA ASP A 150 -6.91 40.61 22.90
C ASP A 150 -5.53 40.33 23.53
N ALA A 151 -5.46 40.01 24.83
CA ALA A 151 -4.26 39.63 25.57
C ALA A 151 -4.25 38.16 26.05
N GLY A 152 -5.16 37.30 25.57
CA GLY A 152 -5.40 35.96 26.12
C GLY A 152 -5.12 34.79 25.21
N ARG A 153 -4.14 34.86 24.30
CA ARG A 153 -3.67 33.66 23.59
C ARG A 153 -3.14 32.70 24.66
N TYR A 154 -3.65 31.47 24.72
CA TYR A 154 -3.09 30.41 25.57
C TYR A 154 -1.58 30.35 25.32
N THR A 155 -0.78 30.94 26.21
CA THR A 155 0.66 30.70 26.23
C THR A 155 0.78 29.31 26.85
N GLY A 156 0.70 28.31 25.98
CA GLY A 156 1.09 26.95 26.37
C GLY A 156 2.42 27.04 27.12
N LYS A 157 2.58 26.19 28.15
CA LYS A 157 3.77 26.14 29.02
C LYS A 157 4.99 26.67 28.27
N ARG A 158 5.63 27.75 28.76
CA ARG A 158 6.87 28.29 28.16
C ARG A 158 7.70 27.09 27.73
N LYS A 159 7.85 26.89 26.41
CA LYS A 159 8.67 25.79 25.92
C LYS A 159 10.03 26.03 26.56
N ARG A 160 10.54 25.06 27.30
CA ARG A 160 11.88 25.16 27.88
C ARG A 160 12.84 25.55 26.76
N GLU A 161 13.80 26.44 27.00
CA GLU A 161 14.73 26.90 25.95
C GLU A 161 15.47 25.72 25.29
N ASP A 162 15.70 24.64 26.04
CA ASP A 162 16.33 23.40 25.60
C ASP A 162 15.51 22.55 24.62
N HIS A 163 14.23 22.85 24.33
CA HIS A 163 13.40 22.02 23.46
C HIS A 163 13.84 22.02 21.97
N LEU A 164 14.69 22.97 21.58
CA LEU A 164 15.34 23.00 20.28
C LEU A 164 16.60 22.12 20.28
N GLU A 165 17.31 22.07 21.40
CA GLU A 165 18.55 21.30 21.59
C GLU A 165 18.30 19.83 21.96
N ARG A 166 17.18 19.53 22.62
CA ARG A 166 16.82 18.19 23.09
C ARG A 166 15.37 17.83 22.77
N CYS A 167 15.14 16.56 22.48
CA CYS A 167 13.79 16.04 22.26
C CYS A 167 13.05 15.81 23.60
N ALA A 168 11.75 15.45 23.54
CA ALA A 168 10.94 15.20 24.73
C ALA A 168 11.44 14.04 25.62
N ASN A 169 12.24 13.13 25.05
CA ASN A 169 12.87 12.03 25.76
C ASN A 169 14.31 12.35 26.22
N GLY A 170 14.76 13.60 26.05
CA GLY A 170 16.08 14.06 26.50
C GLY A 170 17.23 13.88 25.51
N HIS A 171 17.04 13.20 24.38
CA HIS A 171 18.09 13.03 23.35
C HIS A 171 18.43 14.34 22.65
N ASP A 172 19.71 14.54 22.36
CA ASP A 172 20.22 15.72 21.66
C ASP A 172 19.73 15.77 20.21
N ARG A 173 19.38 16.97 19.76
CA ARG A 173 18.89 17.27 18.41
C ARG A 173 20.03 17.78 17.54
N THR A 174 20.84 16.85 17.06
CA THR A 174 21.86 17.09 16.04
C THR A 174 21.33 16.78 14.64
N ASP A 175 22.05 17.18 13.59
CA ASP A 175 21.71 16.80 12.21
C ASP A 175 21.67 15.26 12.04
N ASP A 176 22.55 14.54 12.76
CA ASP A 176 22.59 13.08 12.76
C ASP A 176 21.44 12.42 13.55
N ASN A 177 20.86 13.11 14.54
CA ASN A 177 19.79 12.57 15.37
C ASN A 177 18.41 13.17 15.06
N THR A 178 18.29 13.99 14.00
CA THR A 178 17.01 14.59 13.61
C THR A 178 16.65 14.31 12.14
N TYR A 179 15.35 14.33 11.86
CA TYR A 179 14.80 14.25 10.51
C TYR A 179 13.42 14.93 10.44
N ARG A 180 12.96 15.29 9.25
CA ARG A 180 11.60 15.84 9.06
C ARG A 180 10.63 14.70 8.73
N ASP A 181 9.55 14.59 9.49
CA ASP A 181 8.48 13.61 9.23
C ASP A 181 7.64 14.00 7.99
N PRO A 182 6.75 13.11 7.48
CA PRO A 182 5.85 13.43 6.36
C PRO A 182 4.90 14.62 6.61
N HIS A 183 4.78 15.08 7.85
CA HIS A 183 3.99 16.25 8.25
C HIS A 183 4.87 17.50 8.48
N GLY A 184 6.16 17.45 8.13
CA GLY A 184 7.11 18.56 8.25
C GLY A 184 7.65 18.81 9.67
N ARG A 185 7.32 17.96 10.65
CA ARG A 185 7.76 18.11 12.05
C ARG A 185 9.15 17.52 12.25
N LEU A 186 9.95 18.15 13.10
CA LEU A 186 11.28 17.65 13.48
C LEU A 186 11.15 16.48 14.45
N ALA A 187 11.53 15.29 14.00
CA ALA A 187 11.51 14.05 14.74
C ALA A 187 12.94 13.61 15.14
N CYS A 188 13.04 12.82 16.21
CA CYS A 188 14.31 12.29 16.73
C CYS A 188 14.54 10.87 16.21
N ARG A 189 15.69 10.61 15.58
CA ARG A 189 16.03 9.31 14.99
C ARG A 189 16.24 8.25 16.05
N GLU A 190 16.85 8.62 17.18
CA GLU A 190 17.02 7.75 18.34
C GLU A 190 15.68 7.30 18.93
N CYS A 191 14.74 8.23 19.16
CA CYS A 191 13.38 7.89 19.59
C CYS A 191 12.68 6.93 18.62
N ALA A 192 12.80 7.19 17.32
CA ALA A 192 12.22 6.33 16.28
C ALA A 192 12.86 4.94 16.27
N SER A 193 14.15 4.84 16.56
CA SER A 193 14.90 3.59 16.65
C SER A 193 14.42 2.74 17.83
N TYR A 194 14.35 3.31 19.03
CA TYR A 194 13.83 2.61 20.21
C TYR A 194 12.38 2.17 20.03
N ALA A 195 11.53 3.01 19.42
CA ALA A 195 10.14 2.63 19.13
C ALA A 195 10.04 1.43 18.17
N ARG A 196 10.91 1.35 17.16
CA ARG A 196 10.98 0.18 16.24
C ARG A 196 11.48 -1.08 16.94
N ALA A 197 12.51 -0.95 17.80
CA ALA A 197 13.03 -2.07 18.58
C ALA A 197 11.95 -2.65 19.51
N ALA A 198 11.20 -1.79 20.20
CA ALA A 198 10.08 -2.21 21.04
C ALA A 198 8.97 -2.94 20.24
N GLN A 199 8.66 -2.50 19.01
CA GLN A 199 7.72 -3.21 18.13
C GLN A 199 8.21 -4.60 17.71
N GLN A 200 9.54 -4.81 17.69
CA GLN A 200 10.17 -6.10 17.42
C GLN A 200 10.33 -6.97 18.68
N GLY A 201 9.82 -6.52 19.83
CA GLY A 201 9.93 -7.24 21.10
C GLY A 201 11.33 -7.21 21.72
N LYS A 202 12.23 -6.36 21.24
CA LYS A 202 13.57 -6.19 21.83
C LYS A 202 13.47 -5.35 23.09
N GLY A 203 14.16 -5.78 24.15
CA GLY A 203 14.25 -5.01 25.39
C GLY A 203 14.98 -3.68 25.18
N SER A 204 14.71 -2.69 26.04
CA SER A 204 15.45 -1.40 26.02
C SER A 204 16.96 -1.60 26.16
N ASP A 205 17.36 -2.62 26.92
CA ASP A 205 18.75 -2.89 27.27
C ASP A 205 19.50 -3.60 26.14
N GLU A 206 18.78 -4.21 25.19
CA GLU A 206 19.36 -4.92 24.04
C GLU A 206 19.63 -4.00 22.84
N HIS A 207 18.99 -2.83 22.78
CA HIS A 207 19.00 -1.97 21.60
C HIS A 207 19.74 -0.67 21.86
N GLN A 208 20.99 -0.56 21.38
CA GLN A 208 21.76 0.67 21.44
C GLN A 208 21.58 1.47 20.13
N TRP A 209 21.04 2.69 20.20
CA TRP A 209 21.06 3.58 19.04
C TRP A 209 22.49 4.00 18.70
N ARG A 210 22.80 4.02 17.40
CA ARG A 210 24.04 4.57 16.87
C ARG A 210 23.71 5.53 15.73
N PRO A 211 24.42 6.66 15.63
CA PRO A 211 24.28 7.55 14.48
C PRO A 211 24.66 6.81 13.20
N ARG A 212 24.18 7.32 12.06
CA ARG A 212 24.63 6.79 10.76
C ARG A 212 26.12 7.11 10.63
N LYS A 213 26.90 6.11 10.22
CA LYS A 213 28.33 6.29 9.91
C LYS A 213 28.50 7.26 8.73
N SER A 214 29.64 7.95 8.70
CA SER A 214 29.97 8.86 7.60
C SER A 214 30.11 8.11 6.27
N TRP A 215 30.10 8.89 5.18
CA TRP A 215 30.30 8.35 3.84
C TRP A 215 31.68 7.70 3.66
N GLU A 216 32.73 8.23 4.32
CA GLU A 216 34.07 7.64 4.27
C GLU A 216 34.15 6.34 5.10
N GLU A 217 33.39 6.26 6.19
CA GLU A 217 33.40 5.12 7.12
C GLU A 217 32.60 3.90 6.61
N THR A 218 31.88 4.07 5.52
CA THR A 218 31.16 2.98 4.88
C THR A 218 31.58 2.97 3.41
N PRO A 219 32.54 2.16 2.96
CA PRO A 219 32.82 2.04 1.53
C PRO A 219 31.85 1.07 0.82
N GLU A 220 31.10 0.28 1.60
CA GLU A 220 30.26 -0.81 1.12
C GLU A 220 28.79 -0.63 1.46
N CYS A 221 27.92 -1.24 0.65
CA CYS A 221 26.49 -1.33 0.93
C CYS A 221 26.19 -2.44 1.95
N SER A 222 24.95 -2.50 2.45
CA SER A 222 24.52 -3.54 3.40
C SER A 222 24.68 -4.98 2.89
N ASN A 223 24.76 -5.15 1.56
CA ASN A 223 24.96 -6.44 0.91
C ASN A 223 26.44 -6.68 0.53
N GLY A 224 27.37 -5.88 1.06
CA GLY A 224 28.82 -6.03 0.85
C GLY A 224 29.37 -5.51 -0.48
N HIS A 225 28.55 -4.87 -1.33
CA HIS A 225 29.07 -4.29 -2.58
C HIS A 225 29.81 -2.98 -2.32
N VAL A 226 31.05 -2.90 -2.81
CA VAL A 226 31.88 -1.69 -2.75
C VAL A 226 31.32 -0.63 -3.69
N PHE A 227 30.95 0.53 -3.16
CA PHE A 227 30.29 1.59 -3.92
C PHE A 227 31.15 2.18 -5.04
N ALA A 228 32.48 2.21 -4.85
CA ALA A 228 33.41 2.67 -5.87
C ALA A 228 33.40 1.80 -7.13
N GLU A 229 33.10 0.51 -7.00
CA GLU A 229 33.10 -0.45 -8.11
C GLU A 229 31.74 -0.50 -8.82
N VAL A 230 30.66 -0.61 -8.05
CA VAL A 230 29.29 -0.80 -8.60
C VAL A 230 28.57 0.52 -8.87
N GLY A 231 29.07 1.63 -8.34
CA GLY A 231 28.41 2.93 -8.36
C GLY A 231 27.19 3.02 -7.44
N TRP A 232 26.63 4.22 -7.33
CA TRP A 232 25.41 4.48 -6.55
C TRP A 232 24.45 5.46 -7.24
N TYR A 233 23.25 5.52 -6.68
CA TYR A 233 22.28 6.61 -6.86
C TYR A 233 22.05 7.30 -5.52
N GLU A 234 21.74 8.61 -5.54
CA GLU A 234 21.34 9.35 -4.34
C GLU A 234 19.81 9.47 -4.27
N ASN A 235 19.22 9.14 -3.12
CA ASN A 235 17.78 9.31 -2.88
C ASN A 235 17.46 10.35 -1.80
N GLY A 236 18.28 11.40 -1.70
CA GLY A 236 18.10 12.51 -0.75
C GLY A 236 18.62 12.22 0.66
N GLU A 237 18.46 11.01 1.19
CA GLU A 237 18.95 10.66 2.55
C GLU A 237 19.97 9.51 2.59
N THR A 238 20.09 8.72 1.51
CA THR A 238 20.97 7.54 1.46
C THR A 238 21.50 7.30 0.06
N ARG A 239 22.68 6.67 -0.03
CA ARG A 239 23.15 6.04 -1.27
C ARG A 239 22.47 4.70 -1.46
N VAL A 240 22.00 4.46 -2.67
CA VAL A 240 21.47 3.17 -3.09
C VAL A 240 22.46 2.54 -4.05
N CYS A 241 22.95 1.35 -3.72
CA CYS A 241 23.86 0.59 -4.57
C CYS A 241 23.19 0.28 -5.90
N ARG A 242 23.83 0.59 -7.03
CA ARG A 242 23.23 0.35 -8.36
C ARG A 242 22.93 -1.12 -8.59
N ARG A 243 23.80 -2.02 -8.14
CA ARG A 243 23.60 -3.47 -8.23
C ARG A 243 22.37 -3.93 -7.45
N CYS A 244 22.27 -3.53 -6.17
CA CYS A 244 21.09 -3.86 -5.35
C CYS A 244 19.81 -3.25 -5.90
N PHE A 245 19.89 -2.04 -6.47
CA PHE A 245 18.76 -1.39 -7.11
C PHE A 245 18.29 -2.16 -8.34
N ALA A 246 19.21 -2.50 -9.24
CA ALA A 246 18.92 -3.25 -10.46
C ALA A 246 18.28 -4.62 -10.15
N GLU A 247 18.80 -5.34 -9.16
CA GLU A 247 18.23 -6.62 -8.73
C GLU A 247 16.79 -6.46 -8.21
N LYS A 248 16.56 -5.43 -7.37
CA LYS A 248 15.23 -5.13 -6.83
C LYS A 248 14.23 -4.75 -7.93
N GLU A 249 14.65 -3.91 -8.87
CA GLU A 249 13.81 -3.52 -10.00
C GLU A 249 13.53 -4.71 -10.93
N ARG A 250 14.49 -5.60 -11.17
CA ARG A 250 14.27 -6.84 -11.93
C ARG A 250 13.20 -7.73 -11.29
N LYS A 251 13.32 -8.00 -9.99
CA LYS A 251 12.32 -8.78 -9.22
C LYS A 251 10.93 -8.14 -9.31
N ARG A 252 10.86 -6.81 -9.18
CA ARG A 252 9.61 -6.07 -9.31
C ARG A 252 9.03 -6.18 -10.73
N TRP A 253 9.85 -5.98 -11.75
CA TRP A 253 9.45 -6.01 -13.15
C TRP A 253 8.88 -7.37 -13.55
N LEU A 254 9.54 -8.47 -13.15
CA LEU A 254 9.06 -9.84 -13.37
C LEU A 254 7.69 -10.06 -12.73
N ARG A 255 7.55 -9.65 -11.46
CA ARG A 255 6.30 -9.81 -10.72
C ARG A 255 5.15 -8.98 -11.29
N VAL A 256 5.40 -7.73 -11.67
CA VAL A 256 4.35 -6.81 -12.12
C VAL A 256 3.88 -7.13 -13.53
N ASN A 257 4.80 -7.42 -14.45
CA ASN A 257 4.45 -7.61 -15.86
C ASN A 257 4.05 -9.06 -16.18
N TYR A 258 4.62 -10.04 -15.48
CA TYR A 258 4.46 -11.46 -15.82
C TYR A 258 3.92 -12.31 -14.68
N GLY A 259 3.72 -11.73 -13.48
CA GLY A 259 3.22 -12.46 -12.32
C GLY A 259 4.16 -13.56 -11.82
N MET A 260 5.46 -13.46 -12.12
CA MET A 260 6.46 -14.50 -11.84
C MET A 260 7.53 -14.02 -10.84
N THR A 261 8.09 -14.96 -10.09
CA THR A 261 9.22 -14.70 -9.19
C THR A 261 10.55 -14.78 -9.94
N LEU A 262 11.65 -14.36 -9.30
CA LEU A 262 12.97 -14.52 -9.91
C LEU A 262 13.35 -16.00 -10.00
N GLU A 263 12.95 -16.76 -8.98
CA GLU A 263 13.16 -18.19 -8.86
C GLU A 263 12.40 -18.96 -9.97
N ASP A 264 11.16 -18.56 -10.27
CA ASP A 264 10.41 -19.13 -11.41
C ASP A 264 11.12 -18.86 -12.75
N PHE A 265 11.67 -17.65 -12.90
CA PHE A 265 12.39 -17.26 -14.11
C PHE A 265 13.69 -18.05 -14.27
N GLU A 266 14.46 -18.24 -13.20
CA GLU A 266 15.67 -19.05 -13.19
C GLU A 266 15.36 -20.52 -13.45
N ALA A 267 14.31 -21.07 -12.82
CA ALA A 267 13.86 -22.44 -13.08
C ALA A 267 13.44 -22.65 -14.55
N LEU A 268 12.76 -21.67 -15.14
CA LEU A 268 12.40 -21.71 -16.56
C LEU A 268 13.64 -21.65 -17.46
N MET A 269 14.66 -20.89 -17.08
CA MET A 269 15.93 -20.83 -17.81
C MET A 269 16.64 -22.18 -17.81
N VAL A 270 16.70 -22.84 -16.65
CA VAL A 270 17.28 -24.20 -16.53
C VAL A 270 16.47 -25.22 -17.31
N THR A 271 15.14 -25.13 -17.26
CA THR A 271 14.24 -26.04 -18.01
C THR A 271 14.44 -25.94 -19.52
N GLN A 272 14.84 -24.76 -20.01
CA GLN A 272 15.13 -24.52 -21.43
C GLN A 272 16.62 -24.67 -21.79
N ASP A 273 17.42 -25.32 -20.94
CA ASP A 273 18.86 -25.53 -21.16
C ASP A 273 19.61 -24.21 -21.45
N LEU A 274 19.23 -23.15 -20.73
CA LEU A 274 19.76 -21.80 -20.90
C LEU A 274 19.66 -21.28 -22.34
N ALA A 275 18.67 -21.71 -23.11
CA ALA A 275 18.52 -21.37 -24.52
C ALA A 275 17.10 -20.90 -24.90
N CYS A 276 17.01 -20.25 -26.06
CA CYS A 276 15.76 -19.82 -26.67
C CYS A 276 14.86 -21.01 -26.98
N ALA A 277 13.60 -20.99 -26.52
CA ALA A 277 12.65 -22.09 -26.74
C ALA A 277 12.27 -22.35 -28.22
N ILE A 278 12.62 -21.44 -29.13
CA ILE A 278 12.30 -21.55 -30.57
C ILE A 278 13.54 -21.93 -31.37
N CYS A 279 14.59 -21.11 -31.32
CA CYS A 279 15.78 -21.32 -32.15
C CYS A 279 16.90 -22.09 -31.43
N SER A 280 16.71 -22.47 -30.16
CA SER A 280 17.69 -23.17 -29.33
C SER A 280 19.05 -22.46 -29.20
N ARG A 281 19.12 -21.15 -29.53
CA ARG A 281 20.33 -20.35 -29.33
C ARG A 281 20.54 -20.13 -27.82
N PRO A 282 21.73 -20.42 -27.28
CA PRO A 282 22.06 -20.15 -25.88
C PRO A 282 21.91 -18.67 -25.54
N PHE A 283 21.43 -18.37 -24.33
CA PHE A 283 21.43 -17.03 -23.76
C PHE A 283 22.81 -16.71 -23.22
N ASP A 284 23.55 -15.89 -23.96
CA ASP A 284 24.79 -15.31 -23.49
C ASP A 284 24.50 -14.08 -22.62
N PRO A 285 24.96 -14.04 -21.35
CA PRO A 285 24.79 -12.88 -20.48
C PRO A 285 25.33 -11.57 -21.05
N GLU A 286 26.35 -11.61 -21.93
CA GLU A 286 26.99 -10.42 -22.49
C GLU A 286 26.30 -9.90 -23.76
N THR A 287 25.75 -10.80 -24.57
CA THR A 287 25.25 -10.45 -25.92
C THR A 287 23.76 -10.71 -26.13
N LEU A 288 23.14 -11.60 -25.34
CA LEU A 288 21.78 -12.06 -25.57
C LEU A 288 20.96 -12.21 -24.29
N SER A 289 20.36 -11.12 -23.85
CA SER A 289 19.41 -11.15 -22.73
C SER A 289 18.09 -11.85 -23.13
N PRO A 290 17.62 -12.83 -22.35
CA PRO A 290 16.36 -13.53 -22.59
C PRO A 290 15.14 -12.60 -22.43
N CYS A 291 14.21 -12.69 -23.37
CA CYS A 291 12.91 -12.04 -23.33
C CYS A 291 11.86 -13.00 -22.78
N VAL A 292 11.00 -12.54 -21.87
CA VAL A 292 9.87 -13.33 -21.34
C VAL A 292 8.70 -13.24 -22.31
N ASP A 293 8.42 -14.36 -22.98
CA ASP A 293 7.30 -14.47 -23.91
C ASP A 293 6.03 -14.91 -23.17
N HIS A 294 4.91 -14.27 -23.48
CA HIS A 294 3.63 -14.51 -22.84
C HIS A 294 2.47 -14.35 -23.82
N SER A 295 1.38 -15.05 -23.56
CA SER A 295 0.15 -14.92 -24.34
C SER A 295 -0.55 -13.59 -24.02
N HIS A 296 -0.77 -12.73 -25.01
CA HIS A 296 -1.49 -11.47 -24.79
C HIS A 296 -2.98 -11.66 -24.43
N VAL A 297 -3.56 -12.85 -24.66
CA VAL A 297 -4.96 -13.15 -24.29
C VAL A 297 -5.08 -13.63 -22.84
N SER A 298 -4.18 -14.52 -22.41
CA SER A 298 -4.28 -15.17 -21.09
C SER A 298 -3.31 -14.63 -20.05
N GLY A 299 -2.30 -13.86 -20.46
CA GLY A 299 -1.19 -13.43 -19.62
C GLY A 299 -0.23 -14.55 -19.20
N ARG A 300 -0.46 -15.80 -19.64
CA ARG A 300 0.39 -16.94 -19.27
C ARG A 300 1.72 -16.86 -20.01
N VAL A 301 2.81 -16.97 -19.26
CA VAL A 301 4.17 -17.10 -19.80
C VAL A 301 4.26 -18.41 -20.58
N ARG A 302 4.82 -18.34 -21.78
CA ARG A 302 5.06 -19.50 -22.67
C ARG A 302 6.48 -20.01 -22.54
N GLY A 303 7.46 -19.11 -22.41
CA GLY A 303 8.87 -19.47 -22.35
C GLY A 303 9.78 -18.24 -22.41
N LEU A 304 11.09 -18.49 -22.43
CA LEU A 304 12.11 -17.49 -22.69
C LEU A 304 12.56 -17.56 -24.14
N LEU A 305 12.61 -16.41 -24.82
CA LEU A 305 12.98 -16.29 -26.22
C LEU A 305 14.15 -15.33 -26.39
N CYS A 306 14.93 -15.50 -27.45
CA CYS A 306 15.85 -14.46 -27.88
C CYS A 306 15.08 -13.27 -28.46
N HIS A 307 15.70 -12.09 -28.49
CA HIS A 307 15.06 -10.86 -28.97
C HIS A 307 14.44 -11.01 -30.38
N GLN A 308 15.15 -11.68 -31.30
CA GLN A 308 14.72 -11.89 -32.68
C GLN A 308 13.48 -12.79 -32.78
N CYS A 309 13.48 -13.92 -32.07
CA CYS A 309 12.31 -14.82 -32.05
C CYS A 309 11.10 -14.17 -31.40
N ASN A 310 11.30 -13.40 -30.32
CA ASN A 310 10.23 -12.69 -29.64
C ASN A 310 9.61 -11.61 -30.53
N LEU A 311 10.43 -10.82 -31.22
CA LEU A 311 9.96 -9.83 -32.20
C LEU A 311 9.26 -10.50 -33.39
N GLY A 312 9.78 -11.61 -33.89
CA GLY A 312 9.16 -12.37 -34.98
C GLY A 312 7.73 -12.76 -34.67
N ILE A 313 7.48 -13.31 -33.47
CA ILE A 313 6.11 -13.62 -33.02
C ILE A 313 5.24 -12.36 -32.97
N GLY A 314 5.78 -11.25 -32.45
CA GLY A 314 5.09 -9.97 -32.40
C GLY A 314 4.70 -9.43 -33.78
N HIS A 315 5.57 -9.54 -34.78
CA HIS A 315 5.31 -9.10 -36.16
C HIS A 315 4.19 -9.89 -36.83
N PHE A 316 4.03 -11.17 -36.47
CA PHE A 316 2.90 -11.98 -36.92
C PHE A 316 1.67 -11.87 -36.02
N ALA A 317 1.68 -10.97 -35.02
CA ALA A 317 0.59 -10.74 -34.07
C ALA A 317 0.09 -12.03 -33.39
N GLU A 318 0.99 -12.98 -33.15
CA GLU A 318 0.69 -14.32 -32.62
C GLU A 318 -0.35 -15.14 -33.42
N GLU A 319 -0.60 -14.75 -34.68
CA GLU A 319 -1.58 -15.42 -35.54
C GLU A 319 -0.97 -16.66 -36.20
N LYS A 320 -1.31 -17.86 -35.68
CA LYS A 320 -0.74 -19.14 -36.14
C LYS A 320 -0.88 -19.36 -37.64
N THR A 321 -2.03 -19.00 -38.22
CA THR A 321 -2.32 -19.09 -39.67
C THR A 321 -1.33 -18.25 -40.48
N ARG A 322 -1.02 -17.04 -40.02
CA ARG A 322 -0.10 -16.14 -40.70
C ARG A 322 1.34 -16.66 -40.67
N ILE A 323 1.77 -17.19 -39.52
CA ILE A 323 3.10 -17.80 -39.35
C ILE A 323 3.26 -19.01 -40.28
N LEU A 324 2.26 -19.89 -40.34
CA LEU A 324 2.27 -21.06 -41.23
C LEU A 324 2.27 -20.66 -42.71
N SER A 325 1.52 -19.61 -43.08
CA SER A 325 1.55 -19.07 -44.45
C SER A 325 2.92 -18.49 -44.81
N ALA A 326 3.60 -17.81 -43.88
CA ALA A 326 4.95 -17.32 -44.10
C ALA A 326 5.95 -18.46 -44.30
N ALA A 327 5.86 -19.54 -43.51
CA ALA A 327 6.69 -20.73 -43.70
C ALA A 327 6.47 -21.37 -45.08
N ARG A 328 5.21 -21.59 -45.48
CA ARG A 328 4.85 -22.12 -46.80
C ARG A 328 5.31 -21.25 -47.96
N TYR A 329 5.26 -19.92 -47.79
CA TYR A 329 5.74 -18.98 -48.80
C TYR A 329 7.23 -19.14 -49.07
N LEU A 330 8.04 -19.32 -48.02
CA LEU A 330 9.48 -19.57 -48.13
C LEU A 330 9.75 -20.93 -48.80
N GLU A 331 9.08 -21.99 -48.35
CA GLU A 331 9.23 -23.34 -48.92
C GLU A 331 8.90 -23.38 -50.42
N ASN A 332 7.84 -22.69 -50.85
CA ASN A 332 7.45 -22.66 -52.25
C ASN A 332 8.43 -21.88 -53.14
N ALA A 333 9.07 -20.84 -52.60
CA ALA A 333 10.07 -20.06 -53.32
C ALA A 333 11.37 -20.87 -53.56
N GLU A 334 11.71 -21.76 -52.64
CA GLU A 334 12.88 -22.65 -52.76
C GLU A 334 12.65 -23.83 -53.72
N GLN A 335 11.39 -24.19 -53.99
CA GLN A 335 11.03 -25.29 -54.89
C GLN A 335 10.92 -24.89 -56.36
N GLN A 336 10.95 -23.60 -56.68
CA GLN A 336 11.05 -23.11 -58.05
C GLN A 336 12.54 -22.94 -58.38
N GLU A 337 13.17 -23.97 -58.95
CA GLU A 337 14.46 -23.75 -59.61
C GLU A 337 14.28 -22.72 -60.73
N PRO A 338 15.19 -21.74 -60.88
CA PRO A 338 15.13 -20.83 -62.01
C PRO A 338 15.30 -21.66 -63.28
N GLU A 339 14.28 -21.65 -64.12
CA GLU A 339 14.38 -22.16 -65.49
C GLU A 339 15.54 -21.41 -66.15
N LEU A 340 16.72 -22.05 -66.22
CA LEU A 340 17.85 -21.54 -66.99
C LEU A 340 17.36 -21.47 -68.43
N CYS A 341 17.00 -20.28 -68.86
CA CYS A 341 16.85 -19.94 -70.27
C CYS A 341 18.22 -20.13 -70.93
N LEU A 342 18.46 -21.35 -71.41
CA LEU A 342 19.45 -21.64 -72.43
C LEU A 342 19.03 -20.83 -73.67
N VAL A 343 19.55 -19.61 -73.78
CA VAL A 343 19.58 -18.91 -75.05
C VAL A 343 20.55 -19.67 -75.95
N GLU A 344 20.03 -20.31 -76.98
CA GLU A 344 20.84 -20.87 -78.05
C GLU A 344 21.57 -19.70 -78.73
N ASP A 345 22.89 -19.69 -78.63
CA ASP A 345 23.77 -18.76 -79.34
C ASP A 345 23.74 -19.08 -80.84
N GLU A 346 22.78 -18.49 -81.55
CA GLU A 346 22.83 -18.32 -83.01
C GLU A 346 22.58 -16.83 -83.31
N ASP A 347 23.64 -16.01 -83.38
CA ASP A 347 24.24 -15.71 -84.68
C ASP A 347 25.39 -14.69 -84.59
N ARG A 348 26.38 -14.89 -85.46
CA ARG A 348 27.58 -14.07 -85.63
C ARG A 348 27.22 -12.73 -86.28
N GLY A 349 27.78 -11.64 -85.76
CA GLY A 349 27.69 -10.32 -86.39
C GLY A 349 28.69 -9.32 -85.83
N ASP A 350 29.97 -9.56 -86.13
CA ASP A 350 31.01 -8.56 -86.40
C ASP A 350 30.77 -7.11 -85.95
N LEU A 351 31.49 -6.64 -84.92
CA LEU A 351 32.04 -5.28 -84.88
C LEU A 351 33.30 -5.25 -84.00
N SER A 352 34.45 -5.29 -84.68
CA SER A 352 35.73 -4.82 -84.17
C SER A 352 35.66 -3.35 -83.71
N GLY A 353 36.25 -3.02 -82.56
CA GLY A 353 36.75 -1.67 -82.31
C GLY A 353 36.80 -1.22 -80.85
N GLY A 354 38.02 -1.06 -80.32
CA GLY A 354 38.33 0.08 -79.46
C GLY A 354 38.61 -0.19 -77.98
N ALA A 355 39.88 -0.48 -77.71
CA ALA A 355 40.63 -0.35 -76.47
C ALA A 355 40.19 0.75 -75.47
N GLY A 356 40.40 0.47 -74.17
CA GLY A 356 41.05 1.44 -73.29
C GLY A 356 40.55 1.57 -71.84
N ALA A 357 41.35 1.02 -70.91
CA ALA A 357 41.69 1.57 -69.59
C ALA A 357 40.67 1.53 -68.41
N THR A 358 40.93 0.60 -67.49
CA THR A 358 40.87 0.78 -66.03
C THR A 358 42.19 1.44 -65.53
N PRO A 359 42.42 1.70 -64.23
CA PRO A 359 41.52 1.99 -63.09
C PRO A 359 41.96 3.28 -62.33
N GLU A 360 41.21 3.73 -61.32
CA GLU A 360 41.85 4.04 -60.02
C GLU A 360 40.84 4.28 -58.89
N ALA A 361 41.17 3.69 -57.76
CA ALA A 361 40.52 3.81 -56.47
C ALA A 361 41.05 5.05 -55.74
N THR A 362 40.24 5.68 -54.88
CA THR A 362 40.79 6.46 -53.77
C THR A 362 39.82 6.55 -52.60
N ARG A 363 40.26 5.92 -51.49
CA ARG A 363 40.09 6.22 -50.06
C ARG A 363 38.73 6.61 -49.50
#